data_AF-A0A956LES7-F1
#
_entry.id   AF-A0A956LES7-F1
#
_cell.length_a   1.000
_cell.length_b   1.000
_cell.length_c   1.000
_cell.angle_alpha   90.00
_cell.angle_beta   90.00
_cell.angle_gamma   90.00
#
_symmetry.space_group_name_H-M   'P 1'
#
loop_
_entity.id
_entity.type
_entity.pdbx_description
1 polymer ?
#
loop_
_entity_poly.entity_id
_entity_poly.type
_entity_poly.pdbx_seq_one_letter_code
_entity_poly.pdbx_strand_id
1 'polypeptide(L)'
;MGSQNSPQLGYNHNIPHRGRLYHVQTEDSGIQKAHIFTHVFFDGTIIASNKVLYNDKLEDPSVENLDETIIALMQESHKTMIRALRKGKFDEKIIRYIGPHPDGGAKAETKKAPKPEAKKRPERRPAPTPREVAEQGPPLRKSQEGPTVNPSLSHPVFASAEARAQVTASAAGQGPSRPSRGPNRMRRRAVGGIGGRGVAADGSVPITQRRDVIVGKFASEHQAQLDEEILALLREDT
;
A
#
# COMPACT_ATOMS: atom_id res chain seq x y z
N MET A 1 -17.26 -13.92 22.48
CA MET A 1 -16.34 -14.35 21.41
C MET A 1 -16.79 -13.67 20.12
N GLY A 2 -16.23 -12.50 19.81
CA GLY A 2 -16.34 -11.93 18.47
C GLY A 2 -14.97 -12.08 17.85
N SER A 3 -14.81 -13.01 16.90
CA SER A 3 -13.60 -13.01 16.08
C SER A 3 -13.64 -11.70 15.31
N GLN A 4 -12.75 -10.79 15.69
CA GLN A 4 -12.38 -9.66 14.86
C GLN A 4 -11.67 -10.27 13.66
N ASN A 5 -12.44 -10.64 12.64
CA ASN A 5 -11.89 -11.01 11.35
C ASN A 5 -11.09 -9.79 10.90
N SER A 6 -9.77 -9.96 10.83
CA SER A 6 -8.77 -8.97 10.49
C SER A 6 -9.19 -8.16 9.25
N PRO A 7 -8.82 -6.86 9.18
CA PRO A 7 -9.27 -5.95 8.12
C PRO A 7 -9.07 -6.60 6.76
N GLN A 8 -10.20 -6.89 6.14
CA GLN A 8 -10.35 -7.77 5.01
C GLN A 8 -9.65 -7.16 3.80
N LEU A 9 -8.86 -7.98 3.12
CA LEU A 9 -8.10 -7.69 1.93
C LEU A 9 -8.87 -6.83 0.92
N GLY A 10 -8.41 -5.63 0.63
CA GLY A 10 -8.96 -4.80 -0.45
C GLY A 10 -8.16 -4.97 -1.75
N TYR A 11 -8.84 -4.88 -2.89
CA TYR A 11 -8.18 -4.87 -4.20
C TYR A 11 -8.03 -3.46 -4.72
N ASN A 12 -6.87 -3.17 -5.31
CA ASN A 12 -6.53 -1.84 -5.75
C ASN A 12 -5.72 -1.86 -7.05
N HIS A 13 -6.24 -1.23 -8.11
CA HIS A 13 -5.61 -1.20 -9.42
C HIS A 13 -5.73 0.16 -10.10
N ASN A 14 -4.65 0.58 -10.74
CA ASN A 14 -4.63 1.76 -11.62
C ASN A 14 -4.85 1.31 -13.07
N ILE A 15 -5.93 1.80 -13.68
CA ILE A 15 -6.39 1.38 -15.00
C ILE A 15 -6.32 2.56 -15.97
N PRO A 16 -5.47 2.50 -17.02
CA PRO A 16 -5.47 3.50 -18.07
C PRO A 16 -6.73 3.36 -18.93
N HIS A 17 -7.39 4.47 -19.25
CA HIS A 17 -8.54 4.52 -20.16
C HIS A 17 -8.65 5.91 -20.80
N ARG A 18 -8.69 5.98 -22.13
CA ARG A 18 -8.82 7.24 -22.92
C ARG A 18 -7.93 8.39 -22.43
N GLY A 19 -6.64 8.09 -22.25
CA GLY A 19 -5.62 9.09 -21.91
C GLY A 19 -5.64 9.56 -20.45
N ARG A 20 -6.43 8.90 -19.60
CA ARG A 20 -6.52 9.15 -18.16
C ARG A 20 -6.21 7.87 -17.39
N LEU A 21 -5.73 8.03 -16.14
CA LEU A 21 -5.49 6.94 -15.21
C LEU A 21 -6.59 6.94 -14.15
N TYR A 22 -7.35 5.86 -14.06
CA TYR A 22 -8.41 5.67 -13.08
C TYR A 22 -7.94 4.72 -11.98
N HIS A 23 -8.49 4.89 -10.80
CA HIS A 23 -8.21 4.02 -9.66
C HIS A 23 -9.43 3.16 -9.38
N VAL A 24 -9.29 1.85 -9.40
CA VAL A 24 -10.34 0.91 -9.05
C VAL A 24 -10.00 0.33 -7.68
N GLN A 25 -10.92 0.44 -6.73
CA GLN A 25 -10.75 -0.04 -5.37
C GLN A 25 -11.94 -0.89 -4.97
N THR A 26 -11.70 -2.07 -4.42
CA THR A 26 -12.72 -2.98 -3.90
C THR A 26 -12.47 -3.28 -2.44
N GLU A 27 -13.51 -3.16 -1.62
CA GLU A 27 -13.46 -3.40 -0.18
C GLU A 27 -14.69 -4.20 0.28
N ASP A 28 -14.49 -5.11 1.23
CA ASP A 28 -15.58 -5.77 1.96
C ASP A 28 -15.86 -5.02 3.26
N SER A 29 -17.14 -4.80 3.55
CA SER A 29 -17.61 -4.19 4.80
C SER A 29 -17.76 -5.20 5.95
N GLY A 30 -17.42 -6.45 5.70
CA GLY A 30 -17.43 -7.54 6.66
C GLY A 30 -18.82 -8.09 6.93
N ILE A 31 -18.86 -9.22 7.65
CA ILE A 31 -20.05 -10.07 7.84
C ILE A 31 -21.24 -9.31 8.44
N GLN A 32 -21.02 -8.29 9.28
CA GLN A 32 -22.11 -7.52 9.90
C GLN A 32 -22.95 -6.74 8.89
N LYS A 33 -22.31 -6.24 7.83
CA LYS A 33 -22.95 -5.44 6.78
C LYS A 33 -23.16 -6.21 5.49
N ALA A 34 -22.39 -7.29 5.31
CA ALA A 34 -22.48 -8.29 4.26
C ALA A 34 -22.55 -7.71 2.85
N HIS A 35 -21.68 -6.74 2.57
CA HIS A 35 -21.59 -6.14 1.25
C HIS A 35 -20.17 -5.76 0.85
N ILE A 36 -19.94 -5.87 -0.45
CA ILE A 36 -18.69 -5.47 -1.11
C ILE A 36 -18.98 -4.22 -1.92
N PHE A 37 -18.11 -3.22 -1.78
CA PHE A 37 -18.11 -2.02 -2.60
C PHE A 37 -16.91 -2.03 -3.54
N THR A 38 -17.17 -1.71 -4.81
CA THR A 38 -16.13 -1.40 -5.79
C THR A 38 -16.35 0.00 -6.33
N HIS A 39 -15.35 0.86 -6.21
CA HIS A 39 -15.38 2.23 -6.70
C HIS A 39 -14.36 2.45 -7.81
N VAL A 40 -14.75 3.23 -8.81
CA VAL A 40 -13.84 3.77 -9.82
C VAL A 40 -13.67 5.25 -9.54
N PHE A 41 -12.45 5.66 -9.25
CA PHE A 41 -12.09 7.04 -8.97
C PHE A 41 -11.26 7.64 -10.09
N PHE A 42 -11.35 8.96 -10.19
CA PHE A 42 -10.41 9.81 -10.92
C PHE A 42 -10.17 11.05 -10.08
N ASP A 43 -8.92 11.30 -9.71
CA ASP A 43 -8.50 12.48 -8.93
C ASP A 43 -9.40 12.77 -7.70
N GLY A 44 -9.67 11.74 -6.89
CA GLY A 44 -10.53 11.83 -5.71
C GLY A 44 -12.04 11.85 -5.99
N THR A 45 -12.47 11.92 -7.24
CA THR A 45 -13.89 11.92 -7.62
C THR A 45 -14.37 10.50 -7.94
N ILE A 46 -15.48 10.07 -7.33
CA ILE A 46 -16.12 8.79 -7.65
C ILE A 46 -16.88 8.91 -8.97
N ILE A 47 -16.48 8.11 -9.95
CA ILE A 47 -17.11 8.06 -11.28
C ILE A 47 -18.21 7.00 -11.33
N ALA A 48 -17.92 5.85 -10.74
CA ALA A 48 -18.86 4.73 -10.68
C ALA A 48 -18.66 3.96 -9.38
N SER A 49 -19.76 3.39 -8.90
CA SER A 49 -19.79 2.53 -7.72
C SER A 49 -20.57 1.28 -8.07
N ASN A 50 -20.11 0.13 -7.57
CA ASN A 50 -20.83 -1.13 -7.61
C ASN A 50 -20.94 -1.66 -6.18
N LYS A 51 -22.15 -2.09 -5.80
CA LYS A 51 -22.44 -2.68 -4.50
C LYS A 51 -22.97 -4.08 -4.72
N VAL A 52 -22.32 -5.06 -4.11
CA VAL A 52 -22.73 -6.45 -4.14
C VAL A 52 -23.07 -6.90 -2.74
N LEU A 53 -24.30 -7.37 -2.53
CA LEU A 53 -24.73 -7.95 -1.26
C LEU A 53 -24.43 -9.45 -1.26
N TYR A 54 -24.06 -10.01 -0.12
CA TYR A 54 -23.83 -11.45 0.03
C TYR A 54 -24.53 -12.05 1.26
N ASN A 55 -25.58 -11.39 1.77
CA ASN A 55 -26.44 -11.90 2.85
C ASN A 55 -26.88 -13.35 2.58
N ASP A 56 -27.31 -13.63 1.35
CA ASP A 56 -27.81 -14.95 0.95
C ASP A 56 -26.74 -16.04 1.09
N LYS A 57 -25.45 -15.69 0.99
CA LYS A 57 -24.32 -16.63 1.13
C LYS A 57 -23.96 -16.89 2.59
N LEU A 58 -24.40 -16.04 3.52
CA LEU A 58 -24.23 -16.24 4.96
C LEU A 58 -25.22 -17.27 5.51
N GLU A 59 -26.41 -17.33 4.93
CA GLU A 59 -27.50 -18.20 5.38
C GLU A 59 -27.48 -19.58 4.68
N ASP A 60 -26.70 -19.71 3.61
CA ASP A 60 -26.63 -20.92 2.80
C ASP A 60 -25.72 -21.97 3.46
N PRO A 61 -26.26 -23.11 3.94
CA PRO A 61 -25.47 -24.16 4.59
C PRO A 61 -24.57 -24.94 3.62
N SER A 62 -24.70 -24.73 2.30
CA SER A 62 -23.83 -25.36 1.30
C SER A 62 -22.47 -24.67 1.17
N VAL A 63 -22.31 -23.46 1.72
CA VAL A 63 -21.06 -22.70 1.68
C VAL A 63 -20.15 -23.17 2.81
N GLU A 64 -19.24 -24.09 2.51
CA GLU A 64 -18.26 -24.61 3.49
C GLU A 64 -17.24 -23.54 3.90
N ASN A 65 -16.76 -22.75 2.93
CA ASN A 65 -15.76 -21.69 3.12
C ASN A 65 -16.31 -20.32 2.69
N LEU A 66 -16.86 -19.57 3.65
CA LEU A 66 -17.37 -18.23 3.41
C LEU A 66 -16.27 -17.26 2.95
N ASP A 67 -15.07 -17.35 3.52
CA ASP A 67 -13.97 -16.44 3.21
C ASP A 67 -13.53 -16.55 1.73
N GLU A 68 -13.41 -17.77 1.21
CA GLU A 68 -13.09 -18.03 -0.20
C GLU A 68 -14.19 -17.50 -1.13
N THR A 69 -15.44 -17.65 -0.72
CA THR A 69 -16.61 -17.14 -1.46
C THR A 69 -16.61 -15.61 -1.51
N ILE A 70 -16.35 -14.94 -0.39
CA ILE A 70 -16.25 -13.47 -0.35
C ILE A 70 -15.10 -13.00 -1.23
N ILE A 71 -13.95 -13.65 -1.16
CA ILE A 71 -12.77 -13.31 -1.97
C ILE A 71 -13.09 -13.45 -3.46
N ALA A 72 -13.71 -14.55 -3.89
CA ALA A 72 -14.15 -14.72 -5.27
C ALA A 72 -15.12 -13.62 -5.72
N LEU A 73 -16.08 -13.24 -4.85
CA LEU A 73 -17.04 -12.19 -5.14
C LEU A 73 -16.39 -10.80 -5.24
N MET A 74 -15.39 -10.52 -4.40
CA MET A 74 -14.59 -9.30 -4.47
C MET A 74 -13.81 -9.24 -5.78
N GLN A 75 -13.14 -10.33 -6.16
CA GLN A 75 -12.40 -10.45 -7.41
C GLN A 75 -13.32 -10.23 -8.63
N GLU A 76 -14.51 -10.85 -8.63
CA GLU A 76 -15.49 -10.72 -9.71
C GLU A 76 -16.01 -9.28 -9.84
N SER A 77 -16.40 -8.67 -8.72
CA SER A 77 -16.87 -7.28 -8.67
C SER A 77 -15.80 -6.32 -9.20
N HIS A 78 -14.54 -6.53 -8.79
CA HIS A 78 -13.40 -5.73 -9.23
C HIS A 78 -13.17 -5.84 -10.74
N LYS A 79 -13.02 -7.08 -11.26
CA LYS A 79 -12.83 -7.35 -12.70
C LYS A 79 -13.98 -6.78 -13.53
N THR A 80 -15.21 -6.91 -13.05
CA THR A 80 -16.40 -6.40 -13.75
C THR A 80 -16.34 -4.89 -13.93
N MET A 81 -15.91 -4.15 -12.89
CA MET A 81 -15.76 -2.69 -12.97
C MET A 81 -14.61 -2.27 -13.90
N ILE A 82 -13.49 -2.98 -13.89
CA ILE A 82 -12.39 -2.75 -14.83
C ILE A 82 -12.87 -2.95 -16.28
N ARG A 83 -13.52 -4.08 -16.58
CA ARG A 83 -14.07 -4.36 -17.91
C ARG A 83 -15.10 -3.32 -18.34
N ALA A 84 -15.95 -2.88 -17.43
CA ALA A 84 -16.94 -1.84 -17.70
C ALA A 84 -16.28 -0.49 -18.04
N LEU A 85 -15.24 -0.11 -17.29
CA LEU A 85 -14.44 1.08 -17.56
C LEU A 85 -13.78 1.02 -18.94
N ARG A 86 -13.07 -0.08 -19.23
CA ARG A 86 -12.37 -0.30 -20.51
C ARG A 86 -13.32 -0.30 -21.72
N LYS A 87 -14.49 -0.91 -21.57
CA LYS A 87 -15.55 -0.90 -22.60
C LYS A 87 -16.23 0.47 -22.78
N GLY A 88 -15.85 1.48 -22.00
CA GLY A 88 -16.41 2.83 -22.11
C GLY A 88 -17.80 2.99 -21.51
N LYS A 89 -18.29 2.04 -20.69
CA LYS A 89 -19.64 2.13 -20.07
C LYS A 89 -19.81 3.37 -19.19
N PHE A 90 -18.71 3.92 -18.68
CA PHE A 90 -18.72 5.10 -17.83
C PHE A 90 -18.36 6.40 -18.58
N ASP A 91 -18.15 6.36 -19.90
CA ASP A 91 -17.67 7.51 -20.66
C ASP A 91 -18.60 8.72 -20.57
N GLU A 92 -19.92 8.51 -20.64
CA GLU A 92 -20.91 9.58 -20.49
C GLU A 92 -20.82 10.26 -19.11
N LYS A 93 -20.67 9.45 -18.05
CA LYS A 93 -20.49 9.96 -16.67
C LYS A 93 -19.17 10.69 -16.53
N ILE A 94 -18.09 10.16 -17.12
CA ILE A 94 -16.78 10.79 -17.11
C ILE A 94 -16.83 12.15 -17.80
N ILE A 95 -17.45 12.24 -18.97
CA ILE A 95 -17.60 13.51 -19.70
C ILE A 95 -18.40 14.51 -18.87
N ARG A 96 -19.46 14.05 -18.19
CA ARG A 96 -20.28 14.90 -17.32
C ARG A 96 -19.53 15.45 -16.10
N TYR A 97 -18.72 14.62 -15.42
CA TYR A 97 -18.07 15.01 -14.16
C TYR A 97 -16.68 15.63 -14.33
N ILE A 98 -15.92 15.17 -15.33
CA ILE A 98 -14.51 15.56 -15.53
C ILE A 98 -14.34 16.37 -16.83
N GLY A 99 -15.21 16.15 -17.82
CA GLY A 99 -15.10 16.75 -19.14
C GLY A 99 -14.59 15.78 -20.22
N PRO A 100 -14.50 16.24 -21.48
CA PRO A 100 -14.20 15.41 -22.64
C PRO A 100 -12.88 14.66 -22.46
N HIS A 101 -12.81 13.45 -23.02
CA HIS A 101 -11.62 12.63 -22.93
C HIS A 101 -10.46 13.21 -23.74
N PRO A 102 -9.23 13.21 -23.20
CA PRO A 102 -8.05 13.75 -23.90
C PRO A 102 -7.73 13.02 -25.20
N ASP A 103 -8.04 11.72 -25.30
CA ASP A 103 -7.77 10.92 -26.49
C ASP A 103 -8.82 11.09 -27.61
N GLY A 104 -9.82 11.99 -27.44
CA GLY A 104 -10.76 12.42 -28.49
C GLY A 104 -11.37 11.28 -29.31
N GLY A 105 -12.56 10.79 -28.94
CA GLY A 105 -13.26 9.66 -29.55
C GLY A 105 -13.13 9.52 -31.07
N ALA A 106 -12.08 8.83 -31.49
CA ALA A 106 -11.87 8.26 -32.80
C ALA A 106 -10.85 7.15 -32.58
N LYS A 107 -11.09 5.98 -33.17
CA LYS A 107 -10.04 4.98 -33.36
C LYS A 107 -8.89 5.69 -34.07
N ALA A 108 -7.88 6.11 -33.31
CA ALA A 108 -6.66 6.63 -33.86
C ALA A 108 -5.93 5.43 -34.47
N GLU A 109 -6.16 5.22 -35.77
CA GLU A 109 -5.18 4.59 -36.64
C GLU A 109 -3.81 5.09 -36.22
N THR A 110 -2.94 4.13 -35.90
CA THR A 110 -1.55 4.31 -35.56
C THR A 110 -0.84 5.11 -36.66
N LYS A 111 -0.89 6.44 -36.58
CA LYS A 111 0.14 7.27 -37.18
C LYS A 111 1.38 7.05 -36.33
N LYS A 112 2.27 6.19 -36.85
CA LYS A 112 3.64 5.97 -36.36
C LYS A 112 4.20 7.29 -35.83
N ALA A 113 4.43 7.34 -34.52
CA ALA A 113 5.25 8.37 -33.93
C ALA A 113 6.61 8.37 -34.64
N PRO A 114 7.13 9.52 -35.09
CA PRO A 114 8.50 9.58 -35.56
C PRO A 114 9.41 9.22 -34.39
N LYS A 115 10.35 8.33 -34.68
CA LYS A 115 11.43 7.86 -33.81
C LYS A 115 11.97 9.06 -32.99
N PRO A 116 12.00 9.00 -31.64
CA PRO A 116 12.64 10.06 -30.89
C PRO A 116 14.14 9.99 -31.21
N GLU A 117 14.59 10.98 -31.98
CA GLU A 117 15.99 11.29 -32.16
C GLU A 117 16.64 11.38 -30.78
N ALA A 118 17.76 10.68 -30.64
CA ALA A 118 18.55 10.64 -29.42
C ALA A 118 19.05 12.04 -29.07
N LYS A 119 18.26 12.79 -28.28
CA LYS A 119 18.77 13.94 -27.55
C LYS A 119 19.81 13.40 -26.59
N LYS A 120 21.07 13.71 -26.85
CA LYS A 120 22.22 13.42 -25.98
C LYS A 120 21.81 13.74 -24.55
N ARG A 121 21.86 12.71 -23.69
CA ARG A 121 21.74 12.84 -22.25
C ARG A 121 22.70 13.98 -21.83
N PRO A 122 22.23 15.04 -21.16
CA PRO A 122 23.14 16.05 -20.68
C PRO A 122 24.20 15.35 -19.84
N GLU A 123 25.48 15.63 -20.11
CA GLU A 123 26.58 15.08 -19.35
C GLU A 123 26.31 15.34 -17.87
N ARG A 124 26.40 14.25 -17.10
CA ARG A 124 26.30 14.29 -15.65
C ARG A 124 27.34 15.31 -15.18
N ARG A 125 26.88 16.41 -14.55
CA ARG A 125 27.78 17.37 -13.91
C ARG A 125 28.83 16.59 -13.13
N PRO A 126 30.14 16.91 -13.27
CA PRO A 126 31.15 16.27 -12.46
C PRO A 126 30.78 16.42 -10.99
N ALA A 127 30.98 15.35 -10.22
CA ALA A 127 30.70 15.38 -8.80
C ALA A 127 31.45 16.58 -8.18
N PRO A 128 30.80 17.40 -7.34
CA PRO A 128 31.51 18.45 -6.64
C PRO A 128 32.65 17.79 -5.85
N THR A 129 33.82 18.40 -5.90
CA THR A 129 34.95 18.02 -5.05
C THR A 129 34.46 17.99 -3.59
N PRO A 130 34.89 17.01 -2.77
CA PRO A 130 34.60 17.03 -1.35
C PRO A 130 35.13 18.36 -0.79
N ARG A 131 34.24 19.31 -0.51
CA ARG A 131 34.58 20.42 0.36
C ARG A 131 34.80 19.79 1.73
N GLU A 132 36.01 19.95 2.22
CA GLU A 132 36.35 19.74 3.61
C GLU A 132 35.29 20.48 4.44
N VAL A 133 34.48 19.70 5.18
CA VAL A 133 33.45 20.25 6.04
C VAL A 133 34.20 20.96 7.15
N ALA A 134 34.30 22.29 7.04
CA ALA A 134 34.71 23.10 8.18
C ALA A 134 33.77 22.75 9.34
N GLU A 135 34.34 22.28 10.45
CA GLU A 135 33.61 21.90 11.65
C GLU A 135 32.72 23.08 12.08
N GLN A 136 31.42 22.97 11.79
CA GLN A 136 30.46 23.94 12.27
C GLN A 136 30.23 23.70 13.76
N GLY A 137 30.82 24.56 14.57
CA GLY A 137 30.49 24.74 15.98
C GLY A 137 31.62 24.34 16.93
N PRO A 138 31.73 25.00 18.09
CA PRO A 138 32.65 24.58 19.13
C PRO A 138 32.38 23.12 19.51
N PRO A 139 33.41 22.28 19.76
CA PRO A 139 33.20 20.92 20.19
C PRO A 139 32.36 20.93 21.47
N LEU A 140 31.26 20.18 21.45
CA LEU A 140 30.42 19.95 22.63
C LEU A 140 31.32 19.33 23.71
N ARG A 141 31.64 20.13 24.73
CA ARG A 141 32.37 19.69 25.90
C ARG A 141 31.49 18.67 26.63
N LYS A 142 32.07 17.56 27.09
CA LYS A 142 31.40 16.44 27.79
C LYS A 142 30.63 16.83 29.07
N SER A 143 30.57 18.10 29.43
CA SER A 143 29.94 18.63 30.64
C SER A 143 28.85 19.67 30.38
N GLN A 144 28.44 19.90 29.13
CA GLN A 144 27.28 20.72 28.82
C GLN A 144 26.18 19.87 28.18
N GLU A 145 25.09 19.70 28.91
CA GLU A 145 23.83 19.17 28.40
C GLU A 145 23.39 20.05 27.23
N GLY A 146 23.11 19.42 26.08
CA GLY A 146 22.55 20.13 24.91
C GLY A 146 21.21 20.77 25.27
N PRO A 147 20.67 21.67 24.43
CA PRO A 147 19.45 22.40 24.74
C PRO A 147 18.32 21.42 25.07
N THR A 148 18.03 21.29 26.37
CA THR A 148 16.91 20.51 26.87
C THR A 148 15.64 21.18 26.40
N VAL A 149 14.76 20.37 25.80
CA VAL A 149 13.40 20.75 25.40
C VAL A 149 12.77 21.59 26.52
N ASN A 150 12.26 22.78 26.19
CA ASN A 150 11.63 23.68 27.15
C ASN A 150 10.59 22.90 27.99
N PRO A 151 10.75 22.78 29.32
CA PRO A 151 9.85 21.98 30.15
C PRO A 151 8.43 22.57 30.26
N SER A 152 8.21 23.76 29.71
CA SER A 152 6.90 24.41 29.60
C SER A 152 6.06 23.94 28.40
N LEU A 153 6.63 23.17 27.47
CA LEU A 153 5.89 22.57 26.35
C LEU A 153 5.19 21.27 26.81
N SER A 154 4.10 21.43 27.57
CA SER A 154 3.28 20.30 28.02
C SER A 154 2.39 19.77 26.89
N HIS A 155 2.91 18.84 26.07
CA HIS A 155 2.04 17.98 25.26
C HIS A 155 1.43 16.91 26.18
N PRO A 156 0.12 16.57 26.07
CA PRO A 156 -0.55 15.62 26.99
C PRO A 156 0.10 14.23 27.02
N VAL A 157 0.78 13.84 25.95
CA VAL A 157 1.52 12.57 25.85
C VAL A 157 2.75 12.54 26.78
N PHE A 158 3.37 13.70 27.07
CA PHE A 158 4.54 13.81 27.97
C PHE A 158 4.18 14.19 29.41
N ALA A 159 2.90 14.51 29.67
CA ALA A 159 2.40 14.83 31.01
C ALA A 159 1.95 13.60 31.80
N SER A 160 1.87 12.42 31.16
CA SER A 160 1.47 11.19 31.85
C SER A 160 2.51 10.79 32.90
N ALA A 161 2.03 10.30 34.03
CA ALA A 161 2.89 9.76 35.10
C ALA A 161 3.79 8.62 34.58
N GLU A 162 3.29 7.87 33.60
CA GLU A 162 4.00 6.77 32.96
C GLU A 162 5.18 7.26 32.10
N ALA A 163 4.99 8.32 31.31
CA ALA A 163 6.08 8.93 30.54
C ALA A 163 7.16 9.51 31.47
N ARG A 164 6.75 10.16 32.57
CA ARG A 164 7.68 10.67 33.58
C ARG A 164 8.48 9.54 34.23
N ALA A 165 7.83 8.45 34.63
CA ALA A 165 8.49 7.28 35.21
C ALA A 165 9.50 6.63 34.24
N GLN A 166 9.17 6.56 32.95
CA GLN A 166 10.08 6.03 31.93
C GLN A 166 11.32 6.92 31.72
N VAL A 167 11.15 8.24 31.75
CA VAL A 167 12.28 9.18 31.69
C VAL A 167 13.17 9.05 32.92
N THR A 168 12.59 8.98 34.12
CA THR A 168 13.35 8.79 35.38
C THR A 168 14.08 7.45 35.41
N ALA A 169 13.45 6.36 34.97
CA ALA A 169 14.08 5.04 34.87
C ALA A 169 15.21 5.01 33.83
N SER A 170 15.05 5.74 32.72
CA SER A 170 16.09 5.88 31.69
C SER A 170 17.28 6.70 32.18
N ALA A 171 17.03 7.78 32.94
CA ALA A 171 18.08 8.58 33.58
C ALA A 171 18.83 7.81 34.69
N ALA A 172 18.15 6.89 35.39
CA ALA A 172 18.75 5.98 36.38
C ALA A 172 19.47 4.77 35.76
N GLY A 173 19.57 4.67 34.44
CA GLY A 173 20.25 3.56 33.74
C GLY A 173 19.50 2.22 33.80
N GLN A 174 18.21 2.22 34.19
CA GLN A 174 17.37 1.03 34.36
C GLN A 174 16.34 0.86 33.23
N GLY A 175 16.47 1.62 32.14
CA GLY A 175 15.66 1.46 30.94
C GLY A 175 15.97 0.16 30.17
N PRO A 176 15.03 -0.32 29.32
CA PRO A 176 15.27 -1.51 28.51
C PRO A 176 16.49 -1.31 27.59
N SER A 177 17.46 -2.22 27.68
CA SER A 177 18.67 -2.21 26.85
C SER A 177 18.30 -2.39 25.37
N ARG A 178 18.22 -1.28 24.64
CA ARG A 178 18.07 -1.30 23.19
C ARG A 178 19.46 -1.45 22.59
N PRO A 179 19.79 -2.54 21.87
CA PRO A 179 21.10 -2.66 21.26
C PRO A 179 21.28 -1.53 20.24
N SER A 180 22.22 -0.61 20.54
CA SER A 180 22.64 0.43 19.61
C SER A 180 23.32 -0.22 18.41
N ARG A 181 22.65 -0.23 17.26
CA ARG A 181 23.24 -0.70 16.01
C ARG A 181 24.18 0.39 15.48
N GLY A 182 25.42 0.38 15.96
CA GLY A 182 26.51 1.16 15.36
C GLY A 182 26.69 0.79 13.87
N PRO A 183 27.37 1.64 13.08
CA PRO A 183 27.45 1.50 11.63
C PRO A 183 28.35 0.30 11.28
N ASN A 184 27.77 -0.90 11.22
CA ASN A 184 28.52 -2.08 10.84
C ASN A 184 28.56 -2.21 9.31
N ARG A 185 29.78 -2.36 8.79
CA ARG A 185 30.14 -2.49 7.38
C ARG A 185 29.25 -3.53 6.70
N MET A 186 28.37 -3.10 5.80
CA MET A 186 27.50 -3.98 5.03
C MET A 186 28.35 -4.90 4.14
N ARG A 187 28.53 -6.17 4.53
CA ARG A 187 28.80 -7.23 3.55
C ARG A 187 27.47 -7.55 2.85
N ARG A 188 27.47 -7.48 1.52
CA ARG A 188 26.32 -7.78 0.66
C ARG A 188 25.77 -9.16 1.02
N ARG A 189 24.53 -9.20 1.51
CA ARG A 189 23.74 -10.43 1.62
C ARG A 189 22.87 -10.54 0.36
N ALA A 190 22.79 -11.74 -0.18
CA ALA A 190 21.98 -12.06 -1.35
C ALA A 190 20.51 -11.73 -1.12
N VAL A 191 19.88 -11.32 -2.22
CA VAL A 191 18.47 -10.97 -2.44
C VAL A 191 17.52 -11.88 -1.64
N GLY A 192 16.68 -11.26 -0.81
CA GLY A 192 15.58 -11.93 -0.11
C GLY A 192 14.99 -11.09 1.02
N GLY A 193 13.85 -10.44 0.75
CA GLY A 193 12.86 -10.03 1.75
C GLY A 193 13.18 -8.78 2.59
N ILE A 194 12.44 -7.70 2.32
CA ILE A 194 12.40 -6.51 3.17
C ILE A 194 11.48 -6.83 4.36
N GLY A 195 12.03 -6.81 5.59
CA GLY A 195 11.23 -6.58 6.81
C GLY A 195 10.54 -7.80 7.43
N GLY A 196 11.29 -8.82 7.85
CA GLY A 196 10.78 -9.86 8.76
C GLY A 196 11.91 -10.45 9.59
N ARG A 197 11.67 -10.69 10.89
CA ARG A 197 12.59 -11.47 11.74
C ARG A 197 12.60 -12.88 11.17
N GLY A 198 13.70 -13.27 10.52
CA GLY A 198 13.85 -14.59 9.90
C GLY A 198 13.50 -15.69 10.89
N VAL A 199 12.51 -16.51 10.55
CA VAL A 199 12.11 -17.67 11.32
C VAL A 199 13.12 -18.77 11.03
N ALA A 200 13.80 -19.27 12.06
CA ALA A 200 14.64 -20.46 11.96
C ALA A 200 13.74 -21.66 11.63
N ALA A 201 14.18 -22.52 10.72
CA ALA A 201 13.41 -23.65 10.17
C ALA A 201 12.89 -24.64 11.24
N ASP A 202 13.48 -24.60 12.45
CA ASP A 202 13.24 -25.60 13.49
C ASP A 202 12.47 -25.06 14.72
N GLY A 203 11.96 -23.82 14.65
CA GLY A 203 11.19 -23.20 15.74
C GLY A 203 9.69 -23.43 15.59
N SER A 204 9.03 -24.01 16.61
CA SER A 204 7.57 -24.14 16.65
C SER A 204 6.91 -22.75 16.64
N VAL A 205 6.45 -22.33 15.47
CA VAL A 205 5.74 -21.06 15.29
C VAL A 205 4.37 -21.15 16.00
N PRO A 206 4.00 -20.21 16.89
CA PRO A 206 2.70 -20.21 17.56
C PRO A 206 1.56 -20.22 16.53
N ILE A 207 0.47 -20.92 16.86
CA ILE A 207 -0.65 -21.21 15.95
C ILE A 207 -1.25 -19.94 15.30
N THR A 208 -1.24 -18.82 16.02
CA THR A 208 -1.69 -17.51 15.52
C THR A 208 -0.80 -16.98 14.39
N GLN A 209 0.52 -17.01 14.56
CA GLN A 209 1.47 -16.62 13.52
C GLN A 209 1.42 -17.54 12.29
N ARG A 210 1.11 -18.84 12.47
CA ARG A 210 0.88 -19.75 11.34
C ARG A 210 -0.35 -19.34 10.53
N ARG A 211 -1.45 -18.97 11.19
CA ARG A 211 -2.67 -18.48 10.53
C ARG A 211 -2.42 -17.17 9.79
N ASP A 212 -1.72 -16.21 10.38
CA ASP A 212 -1.39 -14.94 9.73
C ASP A 212 -0.51 -15.15 8.48
N VAL A 213 0.44 -16.08 8.54
CA VAL A 213 1.28 -16.45 7.39
C VAL A 213 0.47 -17.14 6.29
N ILE A 214 -0.49 -18.00 6.65
CA ILE A 214 -1.37 -18.67 5.68
C ILE A 214 -2.32 -17.65 5.03
N VAL A 215 -2.95 -16.79 5.81
CA VAL A 215 -3.85 -15.72 5.32
C VAL A 215 -3.05 -14.73 4.46
N GLY A 216 -1.86 -14.33 4.88
CA GLY A 216 -1.00 -13.44 4.10
C GLY A 216 -0.48 -14.07 2.80
N LYS A 217 -0.18 -15.37 2.81
CA LYS A 217 0.22 -16.11 1.60
C LYS A 217 -0.96 -16.23 0.64
N PHE A 218 -2.12 -16.64 1.13
CA PHE A 218 -3.37 -16.75 0.38
C PHE A 218 -3.74 -15.40 -0.25
N ALA A 219 -3.73 -14.33 0.54
CA ALA A 219 -3.90 -12.96 0.09
C ALA A 219 -2.97 -12.56 -1.06
N SER A 220 -1.68 -12.88 -0.94
CA SER A 220 -0.67 -12.55 -1.97
C SER A 220 -0.86 -13.34 -3.27
N GLU A 221 -1.27 -14.61 -3.18
CA GLU A 221 -1.53 -15.46 -4.34
C GLU A 221 -2.77 -14.98 -5.10
N HIS A 222 -3.85 -14.67 -4.36
CA HIS A 222 -5.06 -14.11 -4.94
C HIS A 222 -4.84 -12.74 -5.58
N GLN A 223 -3.98 -11.90 -4.99
CA GLN A 223 -3.59 -10.63 -5.59
C GLN A 223 -2.79 -10.84 -6.88
N ALA A 224 -1.81 -11.74 -6.88
CA ALA A 224 -0.99 -12.02 -8.06
C ALA A 224 -1.83 -12.56 -9.24
N GLN A 225 -2.76 -13.48 -8.96
CA GLN A 225 -3.68 -14.00 -9.97
C GLN A 225 -4.57 -12.90 -10.55
N LEU A 226 -5.11 -12.02 -9.71
CA LEU A 226 -5.86 -10.85 -10.17
C LEU A 226 -5.01 -9.93 -11.05
N ASP A 227 -3.78 -9.64 -10.63
CA ASP A 227 -2.88 -8.75 -11.35
C ASP A 227 -2.58 -9.30 -12.75
N GLU A 228 -2.31 -10.60 -12.87
CA GLU A 228 -2.07 -11.27 -14.16
C GLU A 228 -3.30 -11.19 -15.07
N GLU A 229 -4.49 -11.45 -14.54
CA GLU A 229 -5.74 -11.35 -15.30
C GLU A 229 -6.06 -9.91 -15.72
N ILE A 230 -5.84 -8.94 -14.84
CA ILE A 230 -6.05 -7.52 -15.17
C ILE A 230 -5.05 -7.10 -16.24
N LEU A 231 -3.80 -7.53 -16.12
CA LEU A 231 -2.79 -7.25 -17.14
C LEU A 231 -3.14 -7.91 -18.48
N ALA A 232 -3.74 -9.10 -18.48
CA ALA A 232 -4.27 -9.74 -19.69
C ALA A 232 -5.42 -8.92 -20.30
N LEU A 233 -6.38 -8.48 -19.48
CA LEU A 233 -7.47 -7.60 -19.92
C LEU A 233 -6.96 -6.27 -20.52
N LEU A 234 -5.84 -5.75 -20.01
CA LEU A 234 -5.21 -4.55 -20.55
C LEU A 234 -4.48 -4.80 -21.88
N ARG A 235 -4.08 -6.04 -22.19
CA ARG A 235 -3.40 -6.43 -23.44
C ARG A 235 -4.37 -6.76 -24.58
N GLU A 236 -5.56 -7.28 -24.28
CA GLU A 236 -6.52 -7.72 -25.30
C GLU A 236 -7.18 -6.56 -26.08
N ASP A 237 -7.15 -5.35 -25.53
CA ASP A 237 -7.82 -4.16 -26.07
C ASP A 237 -6.88 -3.21 -26.86
N THR A 238 -5.65 -3.63 -27.19
CA THR A 238 -4.73 -2.88 -28.07
C THR A 238 -4.84 -3.32 -29.53
#